data_AF-A0A2R6I0C0-F1
#
_entry.id   AF-A0A2R6I0C0-F1
#
_cell.length_a   1.000
_cell.length_b   1.000
_cell.length_c   1.000
_cell.angle_alpha   90.00
_cell.angle_beta   90.00
_cell.angle_gamma   90.00
#
_symmetry.space_group_name_H-M   'P 1'
#
loop_
_entity.id
_entity.type
_entity.pdbx_description
1 polymer ?
#
loop_
_entity_poly.entity_id
_entity_poly.type
_entity_poly.pdbx_seq_one_letter_code
_entity_poly.pdbx_strand_id
1 'polypeptide(L)'
;MTVSELRTDPEARLDYLLDHGVVEEAPDGDLRLTADFAETRDIHHDTYGDISEERFVGVVADIFEISEERAREQDVTRNELVSFTTLQTYLDDPPDRDALALLASIVGRITPPSAVPDGMLELSDETYGEFLDSRDAVVVVWRRVCTPCEQLKEELPEIEAGAPERVAFAGVDGDEVPDFRREFEVTAAPTTLLFVDGEQVERFDGKPDVETFHETFAALYGSPADASGE
;
A
#
# COMPACT_ATOMS: atom_id res chain seq x y z
N MET A 1 14.46 -10.30 -26.39
CA MET A 1 15.29 -9.42 -25.55
C MET A 1 16.43 -10.22 -24.94
N THR A 2 17.65 -9.69 -24.87
CA THR A 2 18.78 -10.39 -24.27
C THR A 2 19.01 -9.97 -22.82
N VAL A 3 19.54 -10.87 -22.01
CA VAL A 3 19.98 -10.58 -20.64
C VAL A 3 20.97 -9.41 -20.56
N SER A 4 21.83 -9.27 -21.58
CA SER A 4 22.78 -8.16 -21.64
C SER A 4 22.08 -6.81 -21.75
N GLU A 5 20.98 -6.72 -22.51
CA GLU A 5 20.20 -5.49 -22.67
C GLU A 5 19.52 -5.10 -21.35
N LEU A 6 18.91 -6.06 -20.64
CA LEU A 6 18.30 -5.83 -19.33
C LEU A 6 19.27 -5.24 -18.30
N ARG A 7 20.56 -5.60 -18.37
CA ARG A 7 21.57 -5.10 -17.45
C ARG A 7 21.97 -3.65 -17.73
N THR A 8 21.98 -3.25 -19.01
CA THR A 8 22.55 -1.95 -19.42
C THR A 8 21.52 -0.89 -19.79
N ASP A 9 20.29 -1.28 -20.14
CA ASP A 9 19.29 -0.40 -20.71
C ASP A 9 18.02 -0.31 -19.83
N PRO A 10 17.70 0.87 -19.27
CA PRO A 10 16.44 1.09 -18.54
C PRO A 10 15.17 0.90 -19.36
N GLU A 11 15.17 1.27 -20.64
CA GLU A 11 13.98 1.15 -21.50
C GLU A 11 13.68 -0.33 -21.77
N ALA A 12 14.70 -1.12 -22.11
CA ALA A 12 14.57 -2.56 -22.27
C ALA A 12 13.99 -3.25 -21.03
N ARG A 13 14.32 -2.79 -19.82
CA ARG A 13 13.73 -3.33 -18.58
C ARG A 13 12.25 -2.99 -18.45
N LEU A 14 11.83 -1.78 -18.80
CA LEU A 14 10.42 -1.41 -18.77
C LEU A 14 9.63 -2.22 -19.81
N ASP A 15 10.13 -2.29 -21.04
CA ASP A 15 9.53 -3.10 -22.11
C ASP A 15 9.40 -4.57 -21.67
N TYR A 16 10.40 -5.09 -20.96
CA TYR A 16 10.34 -6.45 -20.41
C TYR A 16 9.19 -6.63 -19.42
N LEU A 17 9.03 -5.69 -18.49
CA LEU A 17 7.97 -5.75 -17.49
C LEU A 17 6.59 -5.63 -18.11
N LEU A 18 6.43 -4.80 -19.15
CA LEU A 18 5.19 -4.66 -19.92
C LEU A 18 4.88 -5.95 -20.71
N ASP A 19 5.85 -6.47 -21.46
CA ASP A 19 5.69 -7.66 -22.31
C ASP A 19 5.36 -8.93 -21.49
N HIS A 20 5.83 -9.00 -20.24
CA HIS A 20 5.60 -10.13 -19.35
C HIS A 20 4.41 -9.90 -18.40
N GLY A 21 3.64 -8.82 -18.58
CA GLY A 21 2.45 -8.56 -17.77
C GLY A 21 2.75 -8.30 -16.30
N VAL A 22 3.93 -7.77 -15.96
CA VAL A 22 4.28 -7.35 -14.60
C VAL A 22 3.68 -5.97 -14.29
N VAL A 23 3.79 -5.06 -15.27
CA VAL A 23 3.26 -3.70 -15.18
C VAL A 23 2.38 -3.39 -16.38
N GLU A 24 1.52 -2.39 -16.24
CA GLU A 24 0.70 -1.82 -17.30
C GLU A 24 0.71 -0.28 -17.23
N GLU A 25 0.49 0.36 -18.38
CA GLU A 25 0.30 1.81 -18.46
C GLU A 25 -1.17 2.15 -18.20
N ALA A 26 -1.40 2.98 -17.20
CA ALA A 26 -2.70 3.52 -16.89
C ALA A 26 -3.16 4.58 -17.92
N PRO A 27 -4.47 4.91 -18.01
CA PRO A 27 -4.98 5.93 -18.92
C PRO A 27 -4.36 7.31 -18.74
N ASP A 28 -3.91 7.61 -17.53
CA ASP A 28 -3.22 8.81 -17.08
C ASP A 28 -1.72 8.84 -17.44
N GLY A 29 -1.17 7.73 -17.96
CA GLY A 29 0.22 7.59 -18.38
C GLY A 29 1.17 7.09 -17.28
N ASP A 30 0.66 6.88 -16.07
CA ASP A 30 1.42 6.29 -14.96
C ASP A 30 1.52 4.77 -15.10
N LEU A 31 2.62 4.20 -14.60
CA LEU A 31 2.82 2.75 -14.55
C LEU A 31 2.17 2.18 -13.28
N ARG A 32 1.46 1.06 -13.43
CA ARG A 32 0.85 0.29 -12.33
C ARG A 32 1.22 -1.18 -12.46
N LEU A 33 1.16 -1.93 -11.36
CA LEU A 33 1.25 -3.39 -11.44
C LEU A 33 -0.02 -3.94 -12.10
N THR A 34 0.11 -4.99 -12.89
CA THR A 34 -1.07 -5.74 -13.33
C THR A 34 -1.72 -6.45 -12.15
N ALA A 35 -3.03 -6.73 -12.25
CA ALA A 35 -3.75 -7.44 -11.20
C ALA A 35 -3.14 -8.81 -10.87
N ASP A 36 -2.75 -9.59 -11.89
CA ASP A 36 -2.20 -10.94 -11.72
C ASP A 36 -0.83 -10.92 -11.02
N PHE A 37 0.06 -10.01 -11.43
CA PHE A 37 1.36 -9.87 -10.79
C PHE A 37 1.22 -9.41 -9.34
N ALA A 38 0.30 -8.47 -9.11
CA ALA A 38 0.11 -7.90 -7.80
C ALA A 38 -0.52 -8.89 -6.80
N GLU A 39 -1.42 -9.79 -7.24
CA GLU A 39 -1.90 -10.92 -6.41
C GLU A 39 -0.75 -11.86 -6.00
N THR A 40 0.17 -12.16 -6.92
CA THR A 40 1.37 -12.95 -6.60
C THR A 40 2.27 -12.18 -5.63
N ARG A 41 2.37 -10.87 -5.78
CA ARG A 41 3.18 -10.01 -4.91
C ARG A 41 2.66 -10.00 -3.48
N ASP A 42 1.35 -9.95 -3.28
CA ASP A 42 0.74 -9.94 -1.94
C ASP A 42 1.16 -11.17 -1.12
N ILE A 43 1.15 -12.37 -1.73
CA ILE A 43 1.61 -13.61 -1.09
C ILE A 43 3.07 -13.50 -0.61
N HIS A 44 3.92 -12.88 -1.42
CA HIS A 44 5.33 -12.66 -1.08
C HIS A 44 5.51 -11.55 -0.05
N HIS A 45 4.64 -10.53 -0.07
CA HIS A 45 4.63 -9.49 0.95
C HIS A 45 4.31 -10.08 2.32
N ASP A 46 3.25 -10.87 2.45
CA ASP A 46 2.89 -11.57 3.70
C ASP A 46 4.05 -12.42 4.24
N THR A 47 4.92 -12.91 3.35
CA THR A 47 6.05 -13.77 3.69
C THR A 47 7.30 -12.98 4.09
N TYR A 48 7.57 -11.84 3.45
CA TYR A 48 8.86 -11.12 3.53
C TYR A 48 8.76 -9.65 3.96
N GLY A 49 7.57 -9.06 3.99
CA GLY A 49 7.30 -7.64 4.29
C GLY A 49 7.64 -7.27 5.74
N ASP A 50 7.23 -8.09 6.70
CA ASP A 50 7.40 -7.80 8.14
C ASP A 50 8.39 -8.73 8.86
N ILE A 51 9.22 -9.44 8.11
CA ILE A 51 10.23 -10.30 8.74
C ILE A 51 11.23 -9.46 9.56
N SER A 52 11.69 -10.06 10.66
CA SER A 52 12.72 -9.46 11.51
C SER A 52 13.97 -9.11 10.71
N GLU A 53 14.70 -8.09 11.14
CA GLU A 53 15.93 -7.66 10.45
C GLU A 53 16.95 -8.79 10.31
N GLU A 54 17.09 -9.63 11.34
CA GLU A 54 17.96 -10.83 11.28
C GLU A 54 17.53 -11.79 10.17
N ARG A 55 16.22 -12.07 10.07
CA ARG A 55 15.67 -12.95 9.04
C ARG A 55 15.79 -12.33 7.65
N PHE A 56 15.55 -11.02 7.52
CA PHE A 56 15.72 -10.27 6.29
C PHE A 56 17.16 -10.39 5.76
N VAL A 57 18.15 -10.10 6.60
CA VAL A 57 19.57 -10.21 6.25
C VAL A 57 19.94 -11.63 5.82
N GLY A 58 19.44 -12.64 6.54
CA GLY A 58 19.67 -14.04 6.19
C GLY A 58 19.11 -14.40 4.80
N VAL A 59 17.87 -13.99 4.51
CA VAL A 59 17.24 -14.23 3.19
C VAL A 59 18.04 -13.56 2.07
N VAL A 60 18.46 -12.31 2.26
CA VAL A 60 19.29 -11.59 1.26
C VAL A 60 20.63 -12.30 1.07
N ALA A 61 21.31 -12.70 2.15
CA ALA A 61 22.57 -13.42 2.08
C ALA A 61 22.48 -14.73 1.30
N ASP A 62 21.43 -15.52 1.57
CA ASP A 62 21.16 -16.79 0.90
C ASP A 62 20.84 -16.59 -0.58
N ILE A 63 19.95 -15.63 -0.90
CA ILE A 63 19.55 -15.34 -2.29
C ILE A 63 20.74 -14.92 -3.13
N PHE A 64 21.58 -14.02 -2.62
CA PHE A 64 22.69 -13.46 -3.39
C PHE A 64 24.00 -14.26 -3.24
N GLU A 65 23.99 -15.34 -2.45
CA GLU A 65 25.17 -16.16 -2.14
C GLU A 65 26.35 -15.33 -1.59
N ILE A 66 26.02 -14.41 -0.68
CA ILE A 66 26.97 -13.51 0.00
C ILE A 66 26.95 -13.74 1.51
N SER A 67 27.92 -13.17 2.24
CA SER A 67 27.89 -13.19 3.71
C SER A 67 26.79 -12.27 4.25
N GLU A 68 26.26 -12.56 5.44
CA GLU A 68 25.33 -11.65 6.12
C GLU A 68 25.96 -10.28 6.41
N GLU A 69 27.27 -10.21 6.65
CA GLU A 69 27.99 -8.94 6.78
C GLU A 69 27.85 -8.14 5.48
N ARG A 70 28.10 -8.78 4.34
CA ARG A 70 28.02 -8.14 3.03
C ARG A 70 26.57 -7.78 2.64
N ALA A 71 25.60 -8.57 3.08
CA ALA A 71 24.17 -8.31 2.89
C ALA A 71 23.72 -7.06 3.66
N ARG A 72 24.19 -6.87 4.91
CA ARG A 72 23.93 -5.65 5.70
C ARG A 72 24.54 -4.39 5.07
N GLU A 73 25.61 -4.54 4.29
CA GLU A 73 26.22 -3.43 3.56
C GLU A 73 25.50 -3.09 2.24
N GLN A 74 24.58 -3.94 1.77
CA GLN A 74 23.79 -3.63 0.58
C GLN A 74 22.63 -2.71 0.94
N ASP A 75 22.34 -1.75 0.07
CA ASP A 75 21.19 -0.85 0.19
C ASP A 75 19.91 -1.53 -0.36
N VAL A 76 19.65 -2.79 0.06
CA VAL A 76 18.48 -3.55 -0.38
C VAL A 76 17.33 -3.27 0.57
N THR A 77 16.21 -2.82 0.04
CA THR A 77 14.98 -2.61 0.79
C THR A 77 14.14 -3.88 0.88
N ARG A 78 13.25 -3.97 1.88
CA ARG A 78 12.26 -5.06 1.96
C ARG A 78 11.35 -5.10 0.73
N ASN A 79 10.98 -3.93 0.22
CA ASN A 79 10.16 -3.83 -0.99
C ASN A 79 10.87 -4.45 -2.20
N GLU A 80 12.17 -4.17 -2.39
CA GLU A 80 12.95 -4.79 -3.46
C GLU A 80 13.11 -6.30 -3.28
N LEU A 81 13.25 -6.81 -2.05
CA LEU A 81 13.26 -8.24 -1.78
C LEU A 81 11.93 -8.90 -2.13
N VAL A 82 10.81 -8.29 -1.75
CA VAL A 82 9.46 -8.74 -2.12
C VAL A 82 9.36 -8.77 -3.65
N SER A 83 9.64 -7.66 -4.33
CA SER A 83 9.60 -7.59 -5.81
C SER A 83 10.50 -8.63 -6.46
N PHE A 84 11.70 -8.86 -5.95
CA PHE A 84 12.64 -9.86 -6.47
C PHE A 84 12.11 -11.28 -6.35
N THR A 85 11.60 -11.66 -5.18
CA THR A 85 11.04 -13.00 -4.97
C THR A 85 9.74 -13.20 -5.75
N THR A 86 8.89 -12.17 -5.86
CA THR A 86 7.69 -12.22 -6.71
C THR A 86 8.05 -12.43 -8.18
N LEU A 87 9.01 -11.67 -8.72
CA LEU A 87 9.44 -11.82 -10.12
C LEU A 87 10.04 -13.21 -10.39
N GLN A 88 10.80 -13.77 -9.44
CA GLN A 88 11.30 -15.15 -9.56
C GLN A 88 10.18 -16.19 -9.67
N THR A 89 9.07 -15.99 -8.96
CA THR A 89 7.94 -16.92 -8.93
C THR A 89 6.96 -16.69 -10.09
N TYR A 90 6.74 -15.44 -10.47
CA TYR A 90 5.77 -15.05 -11.50
C TYR A 90 6.27 -15.33 -12.92
N LEU A 91 7.55 -15.09 -13.19
CA LEU A 91 8.11 -15.29 -14.53
C LEU A 91 8.38 -16.79 -14.78
N ASP A 92 7.91 -17.31 -15.92
CA ASP A 92 8.14 -18.71 -16.30
C ASP A 92 9.64 -19.03 -16.52
N ASP A 93 10.40 -18.09 -17.07
CA ASP A 93 11.85 -18.20 -17.33
C ASP A 93 12.53 -16.88 -16.93
N PRO A 94 12.76 -16.65 -15.61
CA PRO A 94 13.32 -15.39 -15.15
C PRO A 94 14.76 -15.23 -15.67
N PRO A 95 15.18 -13.98 -15.96
CA PRO A 95 16.57 -13.71 -16.31
C PRO A 95 17.49 -14.02 -15.11
N ASP A 96 18.80 -13.95 -15.34
CA ASP A 96 19.75 -14.18 -14.25
C ASP A 96 19.56 -13.19 -13.08
N ARG A 97 20.09 -13.57 -11.93
CA ARG A 97 19.94 -12.86 -10.65
C ARG A 97 20.24 -11.35 -10.73
N ASP A 98 21.27 -10.93 -11.45
CA ASP A 98 21.65 -9.51 -11.53
C ASP A 98 20.63 -8.72 -12.34
N ALA A 99 20.20 -9.26 -13.48
CA ALA A 99 19.17 -8.65 -14.31
C ALA A 99 17.82 -8.60 -13.59
N LEU A 100 17.49 -9.67 -12.86
CA LEU A 100 16.26 -9.75 -12.07
C LEU A 100 16.24 -8.76 -10.91
N ALA A 101 17.38 -8.52 -10.25
CA ALA A 101 17.51 -7.49 -9.22
C ALA A 101 17.26 -6.08 -9.77
N LEU A 102 17.72 -5.80 -10.99
CA LEU A 102 17.45 -4.52 -11.65
C LEU A 102 15.98 -4.36 -12.01
N LEU A 103 15.31 -5.43 -12.46
CA LEU A 103 13.86 -5.43 -12.67
C LEU A 103 13.11 -5.20 -11.35
N ALA A 104 13.50 -5.89 -10.28
CA ALA A 104 12.92 -5.73 -8.95
C ALA A 104 13.05 -4.30 -8.43
N SER A 105 14.18 -3.62 -8.69
CA SER A 105 14.36 -2.21 -8.32
C SER A 105 13.42 -1.25 -9.06
N ILE A 106 12.96 -1.60 -10.27
CA ILE A 106 11.95 -0.81 -10.99
C ILE A 106 10.58 -1.06 -10.37
N VAL A 107 10.21 -2.33 -10.20
CA VAL A 107 8.92 -2.73 -9.61
C VAL A 107 8.76 -2.14 -8.20
N GLY A 108 9.80 -2.19 -7.37
CA GLY A 108 9.79 -1.60 -6.02
C GLY A 108 9.69 -0.08 -6.01
N ARG A 109 10.01 0.62 -7.11
CA ARG A 109 9.77 2.07 -7.23
C ARG A 109 8.37 2.41 -7.73
N ILE A 110 7.76 1.51 -8.50
CA ILE A 110 6.38 1.65 -9.01
C ILE A 110 5.37 1.35 -7.90
N THR A 111 5.73 0.47 -6.96
CA THR A 111 4.79 -0.01 -5.94
C THR A 111 5.04 0.69 -4.61
N PRO A 112 4.04 1.40 -4.04
CA PRO A 112 4.18 1.95 -2.70
C PRO A 112 4.38 0.81 -1.69
N PRO A 113 5.14 1.05 -0.62
CA PRO A 113 5.39 0.06 0.42
C PRO A 113 4.13 -0.30 1.23
N SER A 114 3.07 0.49 1.09
CA SER A 114 1.79 0.37 1.77
C SER A 114 0.62 0.59 0.80
N ALA A 115 -0.54 -0.01 1.11
CA ALA A 115 -1.79 0.29 0.43
C ALA A 115 -2.33 1.70 0.73
N VAL A 116 -1.87 2.34 1.81
CA VAL A 116 -2.29 3.68 2.26
C VAL A 116 -1.82 4.75 1.25
N PRO A 117 -2.65 5.74 0.89
CA PRO A 117 -2.27 6.82 -0.01
C PRO A 117 -1.11 7.67 0.49
N ASP A 118 -0.24 8.11 -0.42
CA ASP A 118 0.81 9.06 -0.10
C ASP A 118 0.23 10.36 0.47
N GLY A 119 0.80 10.83 1.59
CA GLY A 119 0.35 12.05 2.28
C GLY A 119 -0.76 11.83 3.31
N MET A 120 -1.38 10.65 3.35
CA MET A 120 -2.27 10.26 4.45
C MET A 120 -1.45 9.71 5.62
N LEU A 121 -1.88 9.98 6.84
CA LEU A 121 -1.25 9.39 8.03
C LEU A 121 -1.53 7.88 8.07
N GLU A 122 -0.48 7.08 7.99
CA GLU A 122 -0.56 5.63 8.14
C GLU A 122 -0.46 5.21 9.61
N LEU A 123 -1.43 4.40 10.07
CA LEU A 123 -1.44 3.81 11.42
C LEU A 123 -1.08 2.33 11.35
N SER A 124 -0.53 1.81 12.44
CA SER A 124 -0.23 0.40 12.67
C SER A 124 -0.96 -0.11 13.91
N ASP A 125 -0.90 -1.42 14.15
CA ASP A 125 -1.43 -2.05 15.37
C ASP A 125 -0.86 -1.44 16.68
N GLU A 126 0.28 -0.76 16.62
CA GLU A 126 0.91 -0.11 17.76
C GLU A 126 0.46 1.36 17.96
N THR A 127 -0.02 2.03 16.90
CA THR A 127 -0.24 3.48 16.90
C THR A 127 -1.72 3.89 16.83
N TYR A 128 -2.62 3.02 16.36
CA TYR A 128 -4.03 3.39 16.20
C TYR A 128 -4.71 3.78 17.52
N GLY A 129 -4.39 3.11 18.62
CA GLY A 129 -5.01 3.38 19.92
C GLY A 129 -4.70 4.79 20.45
N GLU A 130 -3.43 5.22 20.35
CA GLU A 130 -3.04 6.59 20.72
C GLU A 130 -3.64 7.62 19.76
N PHE A 131 -3.75 7.27 18.48
CA PHE A 131 -4.34 8.17 17.48
C PHE A 131 -5.83 8.44 17.73
N LEU A 132 -6.59 7.43 18.17
CA LEU A 132 -8.03 7.54 18.38
C LEU A 132 -8.42 8.16 19.73
N ASP A 133 -7.50 8.22 20.71
CA ASP A 133 -7.80 8.67 22.07
C ASP A 133 -8.46 10.07 22.09
N SER A 134 -9.74 10.10 22.51
CA SER A 134 -10.59 11.30 22.59
C SER A 134 -10.56 12.18 21.33
N ARG A 135 -10.54 11.56 20.14
CA ARG A 135 -10.45 12.25 18.85
C ARG A 135 -11.61 11.90 17.93
N ASP A 136 -12.09 12.91 17.20
CA ASP A 136 -12.95 12.69 16.03
C ASP A 136 -12.07 12.35 14.82
N ALA A 137 -12.32 11.20 14.21
CA ALA A 137 -11.46 10.69 13.15
C ALA A 137 -12.21 9.88 12.10
N VAL A 138 -11.65 9.87 10.90
CA VAL A 138 -12.02 8.95 9.82
C VAL A 138 -10.78 8.09 9.54
N VAL A 139 -10.93 6.78 9.71
CA VAL A 139 -9.87 5.80 9.41
C VAL A 139 -10.32 4.92 8.27
N VAL A 140 -9.55 4.89 7.18
CA VAL A 140 -9.83 4.06 6.02
C VAL A 140 -8.91 2.83 6.02
N VAL A 141 -9.51 1.65 5.96
CA VAL A 141 -8.79 0.39 5.73
C VAL A 141 -8.59 0.23 4.24
N TRP A 142 -7.33 0.26 3.82
CA TRP A 142 -6.92 0.08 2.45
C TRP A 142 -6.48 -1.35 2.20
N ARG A 143 -6.41 -1.72 0.93
CA ARG A 143 -5.76 -2.95 0.49
C ARG A 143 -5.09 -2.72 -0.85
N ARG A 144 -4.04 -3.47 -1.12
CA ARG A 144 -3.36 -3.47 -2.42
C ARG A 144 -4.29 -4.07 -3.46
N VAL A 145 -4.06 -3.71 -4.73
CA VAL A 145 -4.75 -4.31 -5.88
C VAL A 145 -6.27 -4.29 -5.73
N CYS A 146 -6.77 -3.16 -5.25
CA CYS A 146 -8.16 -3.00 -4.85
C CYS A 146 -8.77 -1.88 -5.70
N THR A 147 -9.43 -2.23 -6.81
CA THR A 147 -10.11 -1.25 -7.68
C THR A 147 -11.03 -0.27 -6.92
N PRO A 148 -11.89 -0.71 -5.98
CA PRO A 148 -12.69 0.25 -5.21
C PRO A 148 -11.85 1.12 -4.28
N CYS A 149 -10.68 0.66 -3.82
CA CYS A 149 -9.73 1.48 -3.09
C CYS A 149 -9.15 2.56 -4.00
N GLU A 150 -8.67 2.22 -5.20
CA GLU A 150 -8.12 3.20 -6.15
C GLU A 150 -9.13 4.31 -6.49
N GLN A 151 -10.40 3.93 -6.75
CA GLN A 151 -11.47 4.91 -6.97
C GLN A 151 -11.70 5.83 -5.77
N LEU A 152 -11.62 5.29 -4.55
CA LEU A 152 -11.76 6.09 -3.32
C LEU A 152 -10.57 7.06 -3.16
N LYS A 153 -9.36 6.66 -3.55
CA LYS A 153 -8.17 7.53 -3.54
C LYS A 153 -8.32 8.74 -4.45
N GLU A 154 -8.90 8.55 -5.64
CA GLU A 154 -9.15 9.63 -6.61
C GLU A 154 -10.15 10.66 -6.05
N GLU A 155 -11.14 10.21 -5.28
CA GLU A 155 -12.19 11.05 -4.68
C GLU A 155 -11.81 11.59 -3.29
N LEU A 156 -10.73 11.10 -2.69
CA LEU A 156 -10.33 11.39 -1.32
C LEU A 156 -10.24 12.90 -1.01
N PRO A 157 -9.66 13.76 -1.87
CA PRO A 157 -9.62 15.21 -1.61
C PRO A 157 -11.02 15.84 -1.52
N GLU A 158 -11.99 15.34 -2.29
CA GLU A 158 -13.36 15.83 -2.26
C GLU A 158 -14.09 15.33 -1.00
N ILE A 159 -13.84 14.08 -0.59
CA ILE A 159 -14.37 13.50 0.65
C ILE A 159 -13.86 14.29 1.86
N GLU A 160 -12.54 14.49 1.96
CA GLU A 160 -11.90 15.24 3.06
C GLU A 160 -12.46 16.66 3.19
N ALA A 161 -12.73 17.34 2.06
CA ALA A 161 -13.30 18.69 2.04
C ALA A 161 -14.72 18.76 2.63
N GLY A 162 -15.42 17.63 2.74
CA GLY A 162 -16.74 17.53 3.37
C GLY A 162 -16.71 17.44 4.89
N ALA A 163 -15.55 17.19 5.49
CA ALA A 163 -15.39 17.10 6.93
C ALA A 163 -14.88 18.43 7.54
N PRO A 164 -15.26 18.77 8.79
CA PRO A 164 -14.65 19.88 9.52
C PRO A 164 -13.14 19.66 9.73
N GLU A 165 -12.34 20.74 9.74
CA GLU A 165 -10.87 20.68 9.89
C GLU A 165 -10.38 19.96 11.16
N ARG A 166 -11.23 19.86 12.19
CA ARG A 166 -10.93 19.15 13.44
C ARG A 166 -10.96 17.63 13.33
N VAL A 167 -11.59 17.09 12.27
CA VAL A 167 -11.70 15.65 12.04
C VAL A 167 -10.40 15.17 11.41
N ALA A 168 -9.70 14.25 12.07
CA ALA A 168 -8.46 13.71 11.55
C ALA A 168 -8.72 12.59 10.53
N PHE A 169 -7.95 12.57 9.45
CA PHE A 169 -7.98 11.48 8.47
C PHE A 169 -6.72 10.63 8.59
N ALA A 170 -6.90 9.31 8.58
CA ALA A 170 -5.81 8.35 8.61
C ALA A 170 -6.18 7.11 7.80
N GLY A 171 -5.16 6.32 7.47
CA GLY A 171 -5.30 5.06 6.76
C GLY A 171 -4.55 3.94 7.48
N VAL A 172 -4.98 2.71 7.24
CA VAL A 172 -4.23 1.50 7.61
C VAL A 172 -4.09 0.60 6.39
N ASP A 173 -2.93 -0.04 6.22
CA ASP A 173 -2.80 -1.17 5.29
C ASP A 173 -3.47 -2.38 5.94
N GLY A 174 -4.63 -2.79 5.44
CA GLY A 174 -5.44 -3.85 6.04
C GLY A 174 -4.74 -5.21 6.06
N ASP A 175 -3.70 -5.42 5.27
CA ASP A 175 -2.92 -6.67 5.32
C ASP A 175 -1.92 -6.64 6.50
N GLU A 176 -1.58 -5.47 7.01
CA GLU A 176 -0.51 -5.25 8.01
C GLU A 176 -1.04 -4.92 9.42
N VAL A 177 -2.37 -4.79 9.60
CA VAL A 177 -3.00 -4.44 10.89
C VAL A 177 -4.05 -5.47 11.38
N PRO A 178 -3.64 -6.72 11.67
CA PRO A 178 -4.57 -7.77 12.09
C PRO A 178 -5.30 -7.46 13.41
N ASP A 179 -4.68 -6.79 14.38
CA ASP A 179 -5.35 -6.45 15.63
C ASP A 179 -6.39 -5.34 15.44
N PHE A 180 -6.07 -4.28 14.68
CA PHE A 180 -7.03 -3.25 14.29
C PHE A 180 -8.25 -3.86 13.60
N ARG A 181 -8.02 -4.73 12.60
CA ARG A 181 -9.12 -5.39 11.87
C ARG A 181 -9.97 -6.28 12.76
N ARG A 182 -9.35 -6.97 13.72
CA ARG A 182 -10.06 -7.82 14.67
C ARG A 182 -10.88 -6.99 15.67
N GLU A 183 -10.34 -5.86 16.13
CA GLU A 183 -11.00 -4.96 17.06
C GLU A 183 -12.25 -4.32 16.45
N PHE A 184 -12.15 -3.83 15.21
CA PHE A 184 -13.24 -3.15 14.51
C PHE A 184 -14.03 -4.06 13.55
N GLU A 185 -13.83 -5.37 13.65
CA GLU A 185 -14.53 -6.41 12.86
C GLU A 185 -14.48 -6.18 11.34
N VAL A 186 -13.34 -5.69 10.82
CA VAL A 186 -13.17 -5.36 9.40
C VAL A 186 -12.79 -6.60 8.58
N THR A 187 -13.68 -6.97 7.67
CA THR A 187 -13.52 -8.18 6.82
C THR A 187 -13.16 -7.90 5.37
N ALA A 188 -13.24 -6.66 4.90
CA ALA A 188 -13.01 -6.28 3.51
C ALA A 188 -12.39 -4.87 3.40
N ALA A 189 -11.93 -4.52 2.20
CA ALA A 189 -11.43 -3.19 1.88
C ALA A 189 -12.07 -2.68 0.55
N PRO A 190 -12.25 -1.36 0.38
CA PRO A 190 -12.05 -0.36 1.42
C PRO A 190 -13.12 -0.49 2.50
N THR A 191 -12.78 -0.22 3.74
CA THR A 191 -13.76 0.01 4.81
C THR A 191 -13.42 1.32 5.48
N THR A 192 -14.37 2.24 5.54
CA THR A 192 -14.18 3.51 6.25
C THR A 192 -14.85 3.44 7.61
N LEU A 193 -14.10 3.73 8.67
CA LEU A 193 -14.58 3.78 10.05
C LEU A 193 -14.61 5.23 10.52
N LEU A 194 -15.71 5.63 11.14
CA LEU A 194 -15.95 6.99 11.63
C LEU A 194 -16.01 6.98 13.15
N PHE A 195 -15.24 7.87 13.77
CA PHE A 195 -15.04 7.95 15.21
C PHE A 195 -15.43 9.32 15.74
N VAL A 196 -16.16 9.34 16.86
CA VAL A 196 -16.44 10.54 17.65
C VAL A 196 -15.88 10.31 19.05
N ASP A 197 -15.01 11.21 19.51
CA ASP A 197 -14.36 11.13 20.82
C ASP A 197 -13.69 9.76 21.10
N GLY A 198 -13.11 9.17 20.05
CA GLY A 198 -12.45 7.85 20.09
C GLY A 198 -13.37 6.64 20.02
N GLU A 199 -14.69 6.82 20.00
CA GLU A 199 -15.66 5.74 19.85
C GLU A 199 -16.10 5.60 18.39
N GLN A 200 -16.07 4.39 17.85
CA GLN A 200 -16.59 4.13 16.49
C GLN A 200 -18.11 4.31 16.49
N VAL A 201 -18.61 5.25 15.69
CA VAL A 201 -20.05 5.58 15.60
C VAL A 201 -20.71 5.15 14.31
N GLU A 202 -19.93 5.00 13.22
CA GLU A 202 -20.45 4.63 11.91
C GLU A 202 -19.38 3.93 11.07
N ARG A 203 -19.79 3.20 10.03
CA ARG A 203 -18.87 2.63 9.04
C ARG A 203 -19.47 2.49 7.65
N PHE A 204 -18.59 2.47 6.65
CA PHE A 204 -18.93 2.08 5.29
C PHE A 204 -18.12 0.87 4.87
N ASP A 205 -18.81 -0.21 4.51
CA ASP A 205 -18.20 -1.36 3.84
C ASP A 205 -18.19 -1.12 2.32
N GLY A 206 -17.00 -1.02 1.75
CA GLY A 206 -16.80 -0.63 0.35
C GLY A 206 -16.74 0.89 0.17
N LYS A 207 -16.96 1.32 -1.08
CA LYS A 207 -16.86 2.72 -1.50
C LYS A 207 -18.27 3.29 -1.77
N PRO A 208 -18.87 4.05 -0.85
CA PRO A 208 -20.07 4.82 -1.18
C PRO A 208 -19.72 6.00 -2.10
N ASP A 209 -20.73 6.72 -2.57
CA ASP A 209 -20.50 8.00 -3.28
C ASP A 209 -20.11 9.13 -2.30
N VAL A 210 -19.51 10.18 -2.85
CA VAL A 210 -19.02 11.34 -2.09
C VAL A 210 -20.13 12.06 -1.32
N GLU A 211 -21.34 12.12 -1.90
CA GLU A 211 -22.50 12.76 -1.26
C GLU A 211 -22.86 12.06 0.06
N THR A 212 -22.87 10.72 0.05
CA THR A 212 -23.11 9.91 1.26
C THR A 212 -22.09 10.19 2.37
N PHE A 213 -20.81 10.37 2.01
CA PHE A 213 -19.79 10.77 2.97
C PHE A 213 -20.11 12.14 3.59
N HIS A 214 -20.38 13.14 2.75
CA HIS A 214 -20.65 14.50 3.20
C HIS A 214 -21.89 14.60 4.09
N GLU A 215 -22.98 13.91 3.74
CA GLU A 215 -24.19 13.86 4.56
C GLU A 215 -23.91 13.26 5.94
N THR A 216 -23.10 12.20 5.98
CA THR A 216 -22.76 11.49 7.22
C THR A 216 -21.80 12.32 8.08
N PHE A 217 -20.81 12.98 7.47
CA PHE A 217 -19.92 13.91 8.17
C PHE A 217 -20.70 15.08 8.76
N ALA A 218 -21.65 15.66 8.01
CA ALA A 218 -22.50 16.73 8.52
C ALA A 218 -23.35 16.27 9.72
N ALA A 219 -23.86 15.04 9.70
CA ALA A 219 -24.66 14.48 10.78
C ALA A 219 -23.86 14.15 12.05
N LEU A 220 -22.62 13.68 11.90
CA LEU A 220 -21.76 13.25 13.02
C LEU A 220 -20.88 14.37 13.56
N TYR A 221 -20.26 15.14 12.67
CA TYR A 221 -19.22 16.11 13.00
C TYR A 221 -19.65 17.58 12.88
N GLY A 222 -20.79 17.83 12.22
CA GLY A 222 -21.25 19.17 11.84
C GLY A 222 -20.78 19.59 10.44
N SER A 223 -21.25 20.73 9.94
CA SER A 223 -20.85 21.21 8.61
C SER A 223 -19.44 21.83 8.66
N PRO A 224 -18.64 21.75 7.57
CA PRO A 224 -17.37 22.47 7.48
C PRO A 224 -17.51 23.98 7.77
N ALA A 225 -18.67 24.56 7.45
CA ALA A 225 -18.96 25.98 7.70
C ALA A 225 -19.16 26.32 9.18
N ASP A 226 -19.52 25.35 10.03
CA ASP A 226 -19.79 25.58 11.46
C ASP A 226 -18.50 25.72 12.29
N ALA A 227 -17.36 25.23 11.78
CA ALA A 227 -16.08 25.23 12.49
C ALA A 227 -15.32 26.58 12.45
N SER A 228 -15.74 27.54 11.61
CA SER A 228 -15.10 28.86 11.46
C SER A 228 -15.65 29.94 12.42
N GLY A 229 -16.47 29.55 13.40
CA GLY A 229 -17.32 30.45 14.15
C GLY A 229 -17.24 30.36 15.67
N GLU A 230 -16.04 30.28 16.26
CA GLU A 230 -15.82 30.48 17.71
C GLU A 230 -14.56 31.30 18.01
#